data_AF-A0AAJ1XZT8-F1
#
_entry.id   AF-A0AAJ1XZT8-F1
#
_cell.length_a   1.000
_cell.length_b   1.000
_cell.length_c   1.000
_cell.angle_alpha   90.00
_cell.angle_beta   90.00
_cell.angle_gamma   90.00
#
_symmetry.space_group_name_H-M   'P 1'
#
loop_
_entity.id
_entity.type
_entity.pdbx_description
1 polymer ?
#
loop_
_entity_poly.entity_id
_entity_poly.type
_entity_poly.pdbx_seq_one_letter_code
_entity_poly.pdbx_strand_id
1 'polypeptide(L)' 'MVYRPRYLDKKRNKHFILSAEIKNNRMIVEYSNGDHLVIDKKGYTLIDSNGKFKFYRV' A
#
# COMPACT_ATOMS: atom_id res chain seq x y z
N MET A 1 16.64 -10.99 25.00
CA MET A 1 15.76 -11.00 23.80
C MET A 1 15.19 -9.60 23.67
N VAL A 2 15.64 -8.80 22.69
CA VAL A 2 15.16 -7.42 22.53
C VAL A 2 13.87 -7.45 21.71
N TYR A 3 12.77 -6.96 22.29
CA TYR A 3 11.53 -6.80 21.54
C TYR A 3 11.73 -5.69 20.49
N ARG A 4 11.75 -6.07 19.21
CA ARG A 4 11.56 -5.11 18.11
C ARG A 4 10.09 -5.11 17.74
N PRO A 5 9.42 -3.95 17.77
CA PRO A 5 8.08 -3.83 17.24
C PRO A 5 8.02 -4.38 15.81
N ARG A 6 6.95 -5.10 15.46
CA ARG A 6 6.85 -5.81 14.17
C ARG A 6 7.08 -4.88 12.98
N TYR A 7 6.64 -3.63 13.08
CA TYR A 7 6.81 -2.59 12.07
C TYR A 7 8.27 -2.14 11.85
N LEU A 8 9.21 -2.49 12.74
CA LEU A 8 10.65 -2.21 12.60
C LEU A 8 11.44 -3.42 12.08
N ASP A 9 10.83 -4.61 11.99
CA ASP A 9 11.51 -5.83 11.56
C ASP A 9 11.28 -6.10 10.06
N LYS A 10 12.26 -5.71 9.24
CA LYS A 10 12.20 -5.84 7.77
C LYS A 10 12.04 -7.28 7.27
N LYS A 11 12.43 -8.31 8.06
CA LYS A 11 12.21 -9.73 7.71
C LYS A 11 10.81 -10.24 8.05
N ARG A 12 10.11 -9.58 8.98
CA ARG A 12 8.78 -10.02 9.48
C ARG A 12 7.63 -9.11 9.05
N ASN A 13 7.92 -7.88 8.61
CA ASN A 13 6.94 -6.97 8.03
C ASN A 13 6.53 -7.42 6.64
N LYS A 14 5.46 -8.22 6.59
CA LYS A 14 4.65 -8.35 5.39
C LYS A 14 3.79 -7.09 5.30
N HIS A 15 4.19 -6.16 4.43
CA HIS A 15 3.41 -5.05 3.87
C HIS A 15 2.40 -4.40 4.83
N PHE A 16 2.77 -3.28 5.47
CA PHE A 16 1.83 -2.48 6.27
C PHE A 16 1.54 -1.15 5.60
N ILE A 17 0.42 -0.54 5.96
CA ILE A 17 -0.03 0.75 5.41
C ILE A 17 0.76 1.87 6.09
N LEU A 18 1.38 2.74 5.30
CA LEU A 18 2.08 3.95 5.76
C LEU A 18 1.11 5.12 5.87
N SER A 19 0.28 5.31 4.84
CA SER A 19 -0.64 6.43 4.74
C SER A 19 -1.87 6.04 3.93
N ALA A 20 -2.97 6.76 4.18
CA ALA A 20 -4.18 6.67 3.37
C ALA A 20 -4.79 8.06 3.24
N GLU A 21 -4.93 8.55 2.00
CA GLU A 21 -5.46 9.87 1.69
C GLU A 21 -6.62 9.77 0.70
N ILE A 22 -7.62 10.64 0.84
CA ILE A 22 -8.70 10.77 -0.13
C ILE A 22 -8.50 12.05 -0.92
N LYS A 23 -8.32 11.92 -2.24
CA LYS A 23 -8.09 13.06 -3.15
C LYS A 23 -8.90 12.87 -4.43
N ASN A 24 -9.60 13.92 -4.85
CA ASN A 24 -10.41 13.93 -6.08
C ASN A 24 -11.34 12.70 -6.21
N ASN A 25 -12.01 12.35 -5.11
CA ASN A 25 -12.92 11.21 -5.03
C ASN A 25 -12.25 9.84 -5.30
N ARG A 26 -10.95 9.73 -5.02
CA ARG A 26 -10.15 8.50 -5.01
C ARG A 26 -9.49 8.35 -3.64
N MET A 27 -9.41 7.13 -3.14
CA MET A 27 -8.62 6.79 -1.96
C MET A 27 -7.28 6.23 -2.42
N ILE A 28 -6.19 6.78 -1.91
CA ILE A 28 -4.82 6.37 -2.21
C ILE A 28 -4.23 5.82 -0.91
N VAL A 29 -3.75 4.58 -0.94
CA VAL A 29 -3.12 3.90 0.19
C VAL A 29 -1.68 3.59 -0.18
N GLU A 30 -0.74 4.03 0.64
CA GLU A 30 0.69 3.78 0.45
C GLU A 30 1.15 2.65 1.37
N TYR A 31 1.87 1.68 0.82
CA TYR A 31 2.40 0.57 1.58
C TYR A 31 3.89 0.71 1.85
N SER A 32 4.36 0.07 2.92
CA SER A 32 5.75 0.10 3.38
C SER A 32 6.78 -0.43 2.38
N ASN A 33 6.33 -1.14 1.34
CA ASN A 33 7.18 -1.66 0.25
C ASN A 33 7.21 -0.73 -0.98
N GLY A 34 6.56 0.43 -0.92
CA GLY A 34 6.43 1.35 -2.04
C GLY A 34 5.28 1.02 -3.00
N ASP A 35 4.48 -0.02 -2.74
CA ASP A 35 3.26 -0.25 -3.51
C ASP A 35 2.20 0.80 -3.14
N HIS A 36 1.36 1.16 -4.11
CA HIS A 36 0.24 2.08 -3.91
C HIS A 36 -1.06 1.44 -4.38
N LEU A 37 -2.10 1.49 -3.54
CA LEU A 37 -3.45 1.08 -3.91
C LEU A 37 -4.29 2.33 -4.16
N VAL A 38 -4.84 2.45 -5.36
CA VAL A 38 -5.75 3.52 -5.76
C VAL A 38 -7.15 2.94 -5.89
N ILE A 39 -8.08 3.43 -5.08
CA ILE A 39 -9.48 3.00 -5.07
C ILE A 39 -10.32 4.16 -5.59
N ASP A 40 -11.18 3.90 -6.54
CA ASP A 40 -12.15 4.85 -7.06
C ASP A 40 -13.53 4.21 -7.22
N LYS A 41 -14.50 4.97 -7.76
CA LYS A 41 -15.85 4.45 -8.01
C LYS A 41 -15.91 3.29 -9.00
N LYS A 42 -14.85 3.07 -9.80
CA LYS A 42 -14.78 2.02 -10.83
C LYS A 42 -14.09 0.77 -10.32
N GLY A 43 -13.50 0.78 -9.13
CA GLY A 43 -12.83 -0.37 -8.54
C GLY A 43 -11.56 0.00 -7.80
N TYR A 44 -10.60 -0.92 -7.77
CA TYR A 44 -9.30 -0.69 -7.14
C TYR A 44 -8.14 -1.17 -8.02
N THR A 45 -7.07 -0.37 -8.00
CA THR A 45 -5.85 -0.57 -8.79
C THR A 45 -4.66 -0.67 -7.85
N LEU A 46 -3.88 -1.75 -7.96
CA LEU A 46 -2.62 -1.87 -7.24
C LEU A 46 -1.45 -1.56 -8.18
N ILE A 47 -0.61 -0.62 -7.76
CA ILE A 47 0.57 -0.13 -8.47
C ILE A 47 1.80 -0.55 -7.66
N ASP A 48 2.78 -1.15 -8.32
CA ASP A 48 4.06 -1.52 -7.72
C ASP A 48 4.93 -0.30 -7.41
N SER A 49 5.95 -0.47 -6.57
CA SER A 49 6.96 0.57 -6.29
C SER A 49 7.69 1.11 -7.52
N ASN A 50 7.67 0.35 -8.62
CA ASN A 50 8.26 0.73 -9.91
C ASN A 50 7.26 1.45 -10.84
N GLY A 51 6.07 1.80 -10.36
CA GLY A 51 5.00 2.40 -11.17
C GLY A 51 4.32 1.44 -12.15
N LYS A 52 4.61 0.14 -12.05
CA LYS A 52 3.97 -0.89 -12.90
C LYS A 52 2.63 -1.32 -12.31
N PHE A 53 1.63 -1.44 -13.17
CA PHE A 53 0.32 -1.97 -12.80
C PHE A 53 0.43 -3.46 -12.44
N LYS A 54 0.01 -3.83 -11.24
CA LYS A 54 -0.04 -5.22 -10.77
C LYS A 54 -1.43 -5.82 -10.93
N PHE A 55 -2.48 -5.04 -10.65
CA PHE A 55 -3.85 -5.58 -10.54
C PHE A 55 -4.92 -4.51 -10.74
N TYR A 56 -6.03 -4.87 -11.40
CA TYR A 56 -7.24 -4.06 -11.55
C TYR A 56 -8.47 -4.96 -11.36
N ARG A 57 -9.39 -4.58 -10.47
CA ARG A 57 -10.69 -5.25 -10.32
C ARG A 57 -11.80 -4.19 -10.25
N VAL A 58 -12.82 -4.39 -11.07
CA VAL A 58 -14.09 -3.64 -11.14
C VAL A 58 -15.09 -4.25 -10.18
#